data_AF-A0A399ZYC2-F1
#
_entry.id   AF-A0A399ZYC2-F1
#
_cell.length_a   1.000
_cell.length_b   1.000
_cell.length_c   1.000
_cell.angle_alpha   90.00
_cell.angle_beta   90.00
_cell.angle_gamma   90.00
#
_symmetry.space_group_name_H-M   'P 1'
#
loop_
_entity.id
_entity.type
_entity.pdbx_description
1 polymer ?
#
loop_
_entity_poly.entity_id
_entity_poly.type
_entity_poly.pdbx_seq_one_letter_code
_entity_poly.pdbx_strand_id
1 'polypeptide(L)'
;MKTYFYERTAYKLSNEPVPNCFIKLDDHFDRSPAVNERPGHLAVILAESICLRMADVEMYAFLIEDARKRHGLEKGSDVKAAILTRSFLFGYLGAACSLLECSAMTLALVYDLPLAPAERTFRNGDFWHQLVTQQPNVHRRYHAMRLFFNEVLRWSDETVTRIPPLVVSHNQFGPFSSREMHLRVLDEEDIDLPQLTGEPQHLTWLDPLLLHDRWKPRLLSLCEKLCHDIEAFS
;
A
#
# COMPACT_ATOMS: atom_id res chain seq x y z
N MET A 1 -28.12 -11.04 -3.32
CA MET A 1 -27.70 -10.97 -1.91
C MET A 1 -26.43 -10.16 -1.86
N LYS A 2 -26.45 -8.98 -1.22
CA LYS A 2 -25.24 -8.19 -0.99
C LYS A 2 -24.20 -8.99 -0.23
N THR A 3 -22.96 -8.92 -0.68
CA THR A 3 -21.84 -9.69 -0.11
C THR A 3 -21.21 -8.96 1.07
N TYR A 4 -21.32 -7.62 1.09
CA TYR A 4 -20.78 -6.72 2.11
C TYR A 4 -19.31 -7.02 2.43
N PHE A 5 -18.51 -7.41 1.43
CA PHE A 5 -17.14 -7.87 1.65
C PHE A 5 -16.26 -6.81 2.34
N TYR A 6 -16.54 -5.52 2.13
CA TYR A 6 -15.83 -4.42 2.78
C TYR A 6 -16.08 -4.36 4.30
N GLU A 7 -17.19 -4.89 4.81
CA GLU A 7 -17.46 -4.95 6.26
C GLU A 7 -16.56 -5.97 6.98
N ARG A 8 -15.90 -6.87 6.25
CA ARG A 8 -14.93 -7.83 6.81
C ARG A 8 -13.51 -7.28 6.84
N THR A 9 -13.33 -6.00 6.53
CA THR A 9 -12.03 -5.33 6.44
C THR A 9 -11.86 -4.27 7.54
N ALA A 10 -10.68 -3.65 7.60
CA ALA A 10 -10.41 -2.55 8.53
C ALA A 10 -11.35 -1.33 8.33
N TYR A 11 -12.03 -1.20 7.18
CA TYR A 11 -13.04 -0.15 7.00
C TYR A 11 -14.17 -0.23 8.03
N LYS A 12 -14.53 -1.42 8.52
CA LYS A 12 -15.54 -1.56 9.58
C LYS A 12 -15.10 -0.93 10.91
N LEU A 13 -13.80 -0.79 11.12
CA LEU A 13 -13.22 -0.20 12.32
C LEU A 13 -12.97 1.31 12.16
N SER A 14 -13.12 1.84 10.94
CA SER A 14 -12.82 3.23 10.60
C SER A 14 -14.10 4.05 10.43
N ASN A 15 -14.02 5.35 10.69
CA ASN A 15 -15.05 6.31 10.32
C ASN A 15 -14.86 6.84 8.88
N GLU A 16 -13.75 6.47 8.22
CA GLU A 16 -13.50 6.82 6.82
C GLU A 16 -14.47 6.08 5.89
N PRO A 17 -14.94 6.75 4.83
CA PRO A 17 -15.85 6.13 3.87
C PRO A 17 -15.13 5.02 3.09
N VAL A 18 -15.82 3.88 2.91
CA VAL A 18 -15.37 2.82 2.00
C VAL A 18 -15.24 3.41 0.59
N PRO A 19 -14.13 3.15 -0.13
CA PRO A 19 -13.98 3.60 -1.51
C PRO A 19 -15.13 3.15 -2.41
N ASN A 20 -15.65 4.08 -3.20
CA ASN A 20 -16.87 3.90 -4.00
C ASN A 20 -16.78 2.75 -5.02
N CYS A 21 -15.59 2.40 -5.49
CA CYS A 21 -15.40 1.25 -6.39
C CYS A 21 -15.81 -0.08 -5.75
N PHE A 22 -15.54 -0.28 -4.45
CA PHE A 22 -15.94 -1.48 -3.74
C PHE A 22 -17.45 -1.54 -3.50
N ILE A 23 -18.08 -0.41 -3.21
CA ILE A 23 -19.54 -0.32 -3.05
C ILE A 23 -20.24 -0.66 -4.37
N LYS A 24 -19.78 -0.07 -5.48
CA LYS A 24 -20.31 -0.36 -6.82
C LYS A 24 -20.14 -1.83 -7.23
N LEU A 25 -19.01 -2.42 -6.89
CA LEU A 25 -18.74 -3.83 -7.19
C LEU A 25 -19.65 -4.77 -6.37
N ASP A 26 -19.89 -4.47 -5.10
CA ASP A 26 -20.86 -5.20 -4.27
C ASP A 26 -22.30 -5.06 -4.81
N ASP A 27 -22.69 -3.87 -5.25
CA ASP A 27 -23.99 -3.64 -5.92
C ASP A 27 -24.11 -4.43 -7.24
N HIS A 28 -23.01 -4.60 -7.97
CA HIS A 28 -22.96 -5.44 -9.16
C HIS A 28 -23.18 -6.91 -8.79
N PHE A 29 -22.46 -7.43 -7.80
CA PHE A 29 -22.62 -8.81 -7.33
C PHE A 29 -24.03 -9.11 -6.85
N ASP A 30 -24.67 -8.18 -6.14
CA ASP A 30 -26.06 -8.33 -5.70
C ASP A 30 -27.05 -8.49 -6.86
N ARG A 31 -26.73 -7.94 -8.04
CA ARG A 31 -27.54 -8.04 -9.25
C ARG A 31 -27.18 -9.25 -10.12
N SER A 32 -26.03 -9.89 -9.90
CA SER A 32 -25.56 -11.04 -10.68
C SER A 32 -26.05 -12.37 -10.08
N PRO A 33 -26.95 -13.10 -10.77
CA PRO A 33 -27.46 -14.39 -10.26
C PRO A 33 -26.35 -15.43 -10.08
N ALA A 34 -25.37 -15.45 -10.99
CA ALA A 34 -24.26 -16.39 -10.98
C ALA A 34 -23.36 -16.24 -9.73
N VAL A 35 -23.16 -15.01 -9.28
CA VAL A 35 -22.39 -14.70 -8.08
C VAL A 35 -23.23 -14.92 -6.83
N ASN A 36 -24.51 -14.54 -6.86
CA ASN A 36 -25.43 -14.68 -5.73
C ASN A 36 -25.68 -16.11 -5.27
N GLU A 37 -25.70 -17.06 -6.20
CA GLU A 37 -25.95 -18.48 -5.89
C GLU A 37 -24.71 -19.19 -5.29
N ARG A 38 -23.53 -18.54 -5.32
CA ARG A 38 -22.26 -19.13 -4.90
C ARG A 38 -21.47 -18.16 -4.00
N PRO A 39 -21.64 -18.22 -2.67
CA PRO A 39 -20.92 -17.35 -1.72
C PRO A 39 -19.38 -17.49 -1.72
N GLY A 40 -18.82 -18.42 -2.50
CA GLY A 40 -17.38 -18.57 -2.76
C GLY A 40 -16.98 -18.29 -4.21
N HIS A 41 -17.75 -17.50 -4.95
CA HIS A 41 -17.40 -17.13 -6.33
C HIS A 41 -16.04 -16.40 -6.35
N LEU A 42 -15.15 -16.79 -7.28
CA LEU A 42 -13.79 -16.26 -7.34
C LEU A 42 -13.76 -14.73 -7.39
N ALA A 43 -14.67 -14.10 -8.16
CA ALA A 43 -14.79 -12.65 -8.23
C ALA A 43 -14.98 -11.97 -6.86
N VAL A 44 -15.80 -12.56 -5.97
CA VAL A 44 -16.04 -12.02 -4.63
C VAL A 44 -14.79 -12.16 -3.77
N ILE A 45 -14.10 -13.31 -3.86
CA ILE A 45 -12.85 -13.55 -3.13
C ILE A 45 -11.76 -12.55 -3.56
N LEU A 46 -11.65 -12.28 -4.86
CA LEU A 46 -10.70 -11.31 -5.41
C LEU A 46 -11.03 -9.88 -4.97
N ALA A 47 -12.31 -9.49 -5.04
CA ALA A 47 -12.79 -8.19 -4.59
C ALA A 47 -12.52 -7.96 -3.10
N GLU A 48 -12.86 -8.95 -2.27
CA GLU A 48 -12.60 -8.91 -0.83
C GLU A 48 -11.10 -8.79 -0.53
N SER A 49 -10.27 -9.55 -1.23
CA SER A 49 -8.82 -9.54 -1.03
C SER A 49 -8.21 -8.17 -1.35
N ILE A 50 -8.60 -7.54 -2.46
CA ILE A 50 -8.12 -6.18 -2.80
C ILE A 50 -8.65 -5.15 -1.80
N CYS A 51 -9.94 -5.22 -1.46
CA CYS A 51 -10.56 -4.32 -0.49
C CYS A 51 -9.87 -4.39 0.87
N LEU A 52 -9.59 -5.61 1.35
CA LEU A 52 -8.89 -5.87 2.59
C LEU A 52 -7.51 -5.22 2.59
N ARG A 53 -6.72 -5.41 1.54
CA ARG A 53 -5.38 -4.83 1.44
C ARG A 53 -5.40 -3.30 1.36
N MET A 54 -6.35 -2.71 0.65
CA MET A 54 -6.51 -1.25 0.64
C MET A 54 -6.92 -0.71 2.01
N ALA A 55 -7.84 -1.41 2.70
CA ALA A 55 -8.24 -1.04 4.06
C ALA A 55 -7.05 -1.10 5.04
N ASP A 56 -6.18 -2.11 4.91
CA ASP A 56 -4.96 -2.24 5.71
C ASP A 56 -4.01 -1.05 5.47
N VAL A 57 -3.84 -0.61 4.21
CA VAL A 57 -3.03 0.57 3.86
C VAL A 57 -3.55 1.83 4.56
N GLU A 58 -4.85 2.10 4.46
CA GLU A 58 -5.44 3.29 5.08
C GLU A 58 -5.42 3.22 6.62
N MET A 59 -5.65 2.03 7.18
CA MET A 59 -5.55 1.79 8.62
C MET A 59 -4.14 2.12 9.15
N TYR A 60 -3.08 1.63 8.50
CA TYR A 60 -1.73 1.93 8.95
C TYR A 60 -1.36 3.41 8.78
N ALA A 61 -1.83 4.06 7.73
CA ALA A 61 -1.65 5.51 7.57
C ALA A 61 -2.32 6.28 8.71
N PHE A 62 -3.56 5.91 9.06
CA PHE A 62 -4.27 6.46 10.22
C PHE A 62 -3.51 6.21 11.53
N LEU A 63 -2.99 5.01 11.76
CA LEU A 63 -2.22 4.70 12.97
C LEU A 63 -0.95 5.54 13.09
N ILE A 64 -0.27 5.82 11.97
CA ILE A 64 0.90 6.71 11.95
C ILE A 64 0.49 8.14 12.32
N GLU A 65 -0.60 8.65 11.74
CA GLU A 65 -1.11 9.99 12.02
C GLU A 65 -1.60 10.12 13.48
N ASP A 66 -2.34 9.14 13.98
CA ASP A 66 -2.86 9.09 15.35
C ASP A 66 -1.72 9.01 16.38
N ALA A 67 -0.70 8.18 16.12
CA ALA A 67 0.49 8.10 16.98
C ALA A 67 1.19 9.46 17.09
N ARG A 68 1.26 10.21 15.99
CA ARG A 68 1.85 11.56 15.96
C ARG A 68 0.98 12.57 16.71
N LYS A 69 -0.34 12.55 16.52
CA LYS A 69 -1.27 13.50 17.16
C LYS A 69 -1.39 13.27 18.67
N ARG A 70 -1.64 12.03 19.13
CA ARG A 70 -1.88 11.72 20.56
C ARG A 70 -0.64 11.89 21.41
N HIS A 71 0.53 11.52 20.88
CA HIS A 71 1.79 11.61 21.60
C HIS A 71 2.58 12.88 21.29
N GLY A 72 2.00 13.81 20.53
CA GLY A 72 2.52 15.18 20.37
C GLY A 72 2.13 16.13 21.51
N LEU A 73 1.14 15.76 22.33
CA LEU A 73 0.56 16.62 23.37
C LEU A 73 1.29 16.54 24.73
N GLU A 74 2.04 15.47 24.99
CA GLU A 74 2.73 15.26 26.26
C GLU A 74 4.24 15.61 26.18
N LYS A 75 4.82 16.05 27.30
CA LYS A 75 6.26 16.31 27.39
C LYS A 75 6.99 14.98 27.62
N GLY A 76 7.92 14.62 26.74
CA GLY A 76 8.67 13.34 26.82
C GLY A 76 8.03 12.16 26.09
N SER A 77 6.88 12.33 25.45
CA SER A 77 6.22 11.29 24.63
C SER A 77 6.77 11.17 23.21
N ASP A 78 7.74 12.02 22.82
CA ASP A 78 8.35 12.06 21.48
C ASP A 78 9.01 10.72 21.11
N VAL A 79 9.65 10.05 22.08
CA VAL A 79 10.26 8.73 21.89
C VAL A 79 9.19 7.67 21.61
N LYS A 80 8.05 7.74 22.30
CA LYS A 80 6.93 6.82 22.09
C LYS A 80 6.29 7.02 20.71
N ALA A 81 6.08 8.27 20.31
CA ALA A 81 5.60 8.62 18.98
C ALA A 81 6.54 8.06 17.89
N ALA A 82 7.85 8.26 18.04
CA ALA A 82 8.86 7.75 17.10
C ALA A 82 8.84 6.21 16.98
N ILE A 83 8.77 5.50 18.11
CA ILE A 83 8.69 4.03 18.12
C ILE A 83 7.43 3.54 17.40
N LEU A 84 6.27 4.13 17.72
CA LEU A 84 5.00 3.74 17.11
C LEU A 84 4.97 4.05 15.61
N THR A 85 5.37 5.26 15.21
CA THR A 85 5.48 5.65 13.80
C THR A 85 6.38 4.68 13.03
N ARG A 86 7.51 4.25 13.60
CA ARG A 86 8.39 3.24 12.99
C ARG A 86 7.67 1.93 12.76
N SER A 87 7.08 1.39 13.82
CA SER A 87 6.43 0.08 13.77
C SER A 87 5.26 0.08 12.80
N PHE A 88 4.47 1.16 12.77
CA PHE A 88 3.35 1.30 11.85
C PHE A 88 3.78 1.55 10.41
N LEU A 89 4.92 2.23 10.17
CA LEU A 89 5.47 2.41 8.82
C LEU A 89 5.81 1.07 8.17
N PHE A 90 6.39 0.11 8.90
CA PHE A 90 6.61 -1.24 8.38
C PHE A 90 5.30 -1.92 7.97
N GLY A 91 4.26 -1.80 8.80
CA GLY A 91 2.93 -2.27 8.48
C GLY A 91 2.34 -1.60 7.23
N TYR A 92 2.50 -0.29 7.12
CA TYR A 92 2.07 0.51 5.97
C TYR A 92 2.73 0.05 4.66
N LEU A 93 4.06 -0.06 4.64
CA LEU A 93 4.82 -0.52 3.47
C LEU A 93 4.46 -1.96 3.11
N GLY A 94 4.37 -2.84 4.11
CA GLY A 94 3.94 -4.23 3.93
C GLY A 94 2.53 -4.34 3.35
N ALA A 95 1.59 -3.52 3.82
CA ALA A 95 0.23 -3.46 3.28
C ALA A 95 0.19 -2.95 1.84
N ALA A 96 0.97 -1.92 1.51
CA ALA A 96 1.06 -1.39 0.15
C ALA A 96 1.67 -2.42 -0.82
N CYS A 97 2.75 -3.10 -0.42
CA CYS A 97 3.34 -4.21 -1.17
C CYS A 97 2.33 -5.35 -1.36
N SER A 98 1.63 -5.74 -0.28
CA SER A 98 0.63 -6.81 -0.33
C SER A 98 -0.55 -6.46 -1.24
N LEU A 99 -0.94 -5.18 -1.33
CA LEU A 99 -1.94 -4.72 -2.29
C LEU A 99 -1.45 -4.89 -3.73
N LEU A 100 -0.18 -4.57 -4.03
CA LEU A 100 0.40 -4.77 -5.35
C LEU A 100 0.49 -6.26 -5.74
N GLU A 101 0.94 -7.11 -4.82
CA GLU A 101 1.01 -8.57 -5.04
C GLU A 101 -0.40 -9.15 -5.25
N CYS A 102 -1.38 -8.74 -4.43
CA CYS A 102 -2.78 -9.13 -4.59
C CYS A 102 -3.35 -8.66 -5.93
N SER A 103 -2.95 -7.47 -6.40
CA SER A 103 -3.37 -6.91 -7.68
C SER A 103 -2.82 -7.70 -8.86
N ALA A 104 -1.53 -8.05 -8.83
CA ALA A 104 -0.90 -8.88 -9.86
C ALA A 104 -1.53 -10.28 -9.91
N MET A 105 -1.74 -10.90 -8.75
CA MET A 105 -2.46 -12.17 -8.63
C MET A 105 -3.88 -12.08 -9.19
N THR A 106 -4.61 -11.01 -8.87
CA THR A 106 -5.98 -10.79 -9.38
C THR A 106 -5.99 -10.72 -10.89
N LEU A 107 -5.10 -9.92 -11.50
CA LEU A 107 -5.01 -9.83 -12.96
C LEU A 107 -4.64 -11.17 -13.59
N ALA A 108 -3.71 -11.91 -12.99
CA ALA A 108 -3.34 -13.22 -13.48
C ALA A 108 -4.52 -14.21 -13.47
N LEU A 109 -5.38 -14.15 -12.46
CA LEU A 109 -6.55 -15.01 -12.34
C LEU A 109 -7.71 -14.57 -13.24
N VAL A 110 -8.00 -13.27 -13.28
CA VAL A 110 -9.09 -12.70 -14.12
C VAL A 110 -8.82 -12.95 -15.60
N TYR A 111 -7.57 -12.87 -16.02
CA TYR A 111 -7.18 -13.04 -17.42
C TYR A 111 -6.56 -14.40 -17.75
N ASP A 112 -6.63 -15.36 -16.81
CA ASP A 112 -6.13 -16.73 -16.96
C ASP A 112 -4.69 -16.81 -17.52
N LEU A 113 -3.80 -15.99 -16.96
CA LEU A 113 -2.40 -15.95 -17.39
C LEU A 113 -1.70 -17.27 -17.01
N PRO A 114 -0.89 -17.85 -17.93
CA PRO A 114 -0.26 -19.17 -17.77
C PRO A 114 1.00 -19.04 -16.92
N LEU A 115 0.82 -18.60 -15.67
CA LEU A 115 1.86 -18.30 -14.71
C LEU A 115 1.64 -19.13 -13.44
N ALA A 116 2.73 -19.70 -12.92
CA ALA A 116 2.72 -20.33 -11.61
C ALA A 116 2.39 -19.29 -10.52
N PRO A 117 1.81 -19.70 -9.37
CA PRO A 117 1.44 -18.76 -8.32
C PRO A 117 2.56 -17.80 -7.87
N ALA A 118 3.80 -18.30 -7.78
CA ALA A 118 4.96 -17.50 -7.38
C ALA A 118 5.39 -16.46 -8.43
N GLU A 119 4.95 -16.60 -9.68
CA GLU A 119 5.31 -15.71 -10.78
C GLU A 119 4.33 -14.55 -10.96
N ARG A 120 3.19 -14.57 -10.24
CA ARG A 120 2.08 -13.60 -10.35
C ARG A 120 2.36 -12.32 -9.57
N THR A 121 3.48 -11.69 -9.87
CA THR A 121 3.95 -10.46 -9.23
C THR A 121 4.33 -9.43 -10.28
N PHE A 122 4.11 -8.14 -9.99
CA PHE A 122 4.56 -7.04 -10.85
C PHE A 122 6.09 -6.95 -10.95
N ARG A 123 6.84 -7.63 -10.06
CA ARG A 123 8.29 -7.75 -10.12
C ARG A 123 8.78 -8.63 -11.26
N ASN A 124 7.97 -9.60 -11.68
CA ASN A 124 8.38 -10.59 -12.67
C ASN A 124 8.21 -10.04 -14.08
N GLY A 125 9.27 -10.11 -14.90
CA GLY A 125 9.22 -9.74 -16.32
C GLY A 125 8.23 -10.61 -17.11
N ASP A 126 8.16 -11.91 -16.78
CA ASP A 126 7.27 -12.85 -17.46
C ASP A 126 5.80 -12.52 -17.24
N PHE A 127 5.44 -11.98 -16.07
CA PHE A 127 4.08 -11.48 -15.81
C PHE A 127 3.67 -10.45 -16.86
N TRP A 128 4.52 -9.44 -17.09
CA TRP A 128 4.25 -8.39 -18.08
C TRP A 128 4.23 -8.94 -19.50
N HIS A 129 5.12 -9.87 -19.82
CA HIS A 129 5.16 -10.54 -21.12
C HIS A 129 3.86 -11.32 -21.40
N GLN A 130 3.37 -12.12 -20.43
CA GLN A 130 2.12 -12.85 -20.58
C GLN A 130 0.94 -11.90 -20.71
N LEU A 131 0.89 -10.84 -19.88
CA LEU A 131 -0.20 -9.86 -19.91
C LEU A 131 -0.27 -9.11 -21.24
N VAL A 132 0.86 -8.68 -21.81
CA VAL A 132 0.86 -8.00 -23.12
C VAL A 132 0.51 -8.95 -24.27
N THR A 133 0.91 -10.22 -24.17
CA THR A 133 0.64 -11.23 -25.21
C THR A 133 -0.85 -11.57 -25.27
N GLN A 134 -1.49 -11.75 -24.11
CA GLN A 134 -2.89 -12.15 -24.05
C GLN A 134 -3.86 -10.98 -24.05
N GLN A 135 -3.51 -9.89 -23.35
CA GLN A 135 -4.40 -8.75 -23.10
C GLN A 135 -3.68 -7.40 -23.29
N PRO A 136 -3.33 -7.01 -24.53
CA PRO A 136 -2.53 -5.82 -24.79
C PRO A 136 -3.12 -4.51 -24.21
N ASN A 137 -4.45 -4.37 -24.24
CA ASN A 137 -5.14 -3.18 -23.72
C ASN A 137 -5.06 -3.10 -22.20
N VAL A 138 -5.18 -4.24 -21.52
CA VAL A 138 -5.03 -4.38 -20.07
C VAL A 138 -3.60 -4.06 -19.68
N HIS A 139 -2.62 -4.66 -20.38
CA HIS A 139 -1.22 -4.36 -20.20
C HIS A 139 -0.94 -2.85 -20.27
N ARG A 140 -1.39 -2.15 -21.33
CA ARG A 140 -1.17 -0.69 -21.47
C ARG A 140 -1.70 0.10 -20.27
N ARG A 141 -2.87 -0.28 -19.75
CA ARG A 141 -3.52 0.39 -18.63
C ARG A 141 -2.72 0.26 -17.33
N TYR A 142 -2.17 -0.91 -17.04
CA TYR A 142 -1.41 -1.16 -15.80
C TYR A 142 0.08 -0.85 -15.92
N HIS A 143 0.67 -1.04 -17.10
CA HIS A 143 2.08 -0.71 -17.34
C HIS A 143 2.35 0.79 -17.20
N ALA A 144 1.37 1.65 -17.52
CA ALA A 144 1.44 3.08 -17.24
C ALA A 144 1.66 3.42 -15.74
N MET A 145 1.35 2.48 -14.84
CA MET A 145 1.56 2.62 -13.39
C MET A 145 2.87 1.98 -12.91
N ARG A 146 3.69 1.42 -13.80
CA ARG A 146 4.88 0.62 -13.43
C ARG A 146 5.91 1.40 -12.61
N LEU A 147 6.14 2.68 -12.92
CA LEU A 147 7.05 3.51 -12.12
C LEU A 147 6.57 3.65 -10.67
N PHE A 148 5.26 3.78 -10.49
CA PHE A 148 4.65 3.82 -9.16
C PHE A 148 4.78 2.47 -8.44
N PHE A 149 4.55 1.35 -9.14
CA PHE A 149 4.73 0.03 -8.55
C PHE A 149 6.16 -0.19 -8.09
N ASN A 150 7.14 0.13 -8.95
CA ASN A 150 8.56 0.01 -8.61
C ASN A 150 8.94 0.85 -7.39
N GLU A 151 8.41 2.06 -7.26
CA GLU A 151 8.66 2.91 -6.10
C GLU A 151 8.16 2.27 -4.79
N VAL A 152 6.92 1.77 -4.76
CA VAL A 152 6.35 1.11 -3.56
C VAL A 152 7.15 -0.14 -3.20
N LEU A 153 7.52 -0.94 -4.21
CA LEU A 153 8.28 -2.18 -4.03
C LEU A 153 9.69 -1.89 -3.54
N ARG A 154 10.36 -0.87 -4.08
CA ARG A 154 11.67 -0.39 -3.62
C ARG A 154 11.63 -0.03 -2.13
N TRP A 155 10.68 0.85 -1.75
CA TRP A 155 10.52 1.26 -0.35
C TRP A 155 10.28 0.07 0.58
N SER A 156 9.51 -0.92 0.13
CA SER A 156 9.22 -2.13 0.91
C SER A 156 10.47 -3.00 1.12
N ASP A 157 11.32 -3.13 0.11
CA ASP A 157 12.54 -3.95 0.19
C ASP A 157 13.65 -3.26 1.00
N GLU A 158 13.87 -1.98 0.73
CA GLU A 158 14.93 -1.19 1.35
C GLU A 158 14.67 -0.99 2.85
N THR A 159 13.43 -0.69 3.25
CA THR A 159 13.13 -0.38 4.66
C THR A 159 13.30 -1.60 5.58
N VAL A 160 13.20 -2.84 5.06
CA VAL A 160 13.45 -4.07 5.85
C VAL A 160 14.92 -4.21 6.23
N THR A 161 15.82 -3.77 5.36
CA THR A 161 17.27 -3.89 5.53
C THR A 161 17.91 -2.61 6.07
N ARG A 162 17.24 -1.47 5.90
CA ARG A 162 17.69 -0.14 6.34
C ARG A 162 16.87 0.31 7.53
N ILE A 163 17.50 0.32 8.71
CA ILE A 163 16.90 0.88 9.93
C ILE A 163 16.50 2.33 9.66
N PRO A 164 15.22 2.73 9.76
CA PRO A 164 14.85 4.13 9.58
C PRO A 164 15.36 4.95 10.77
N PRO A 165 16.10 6.05 10.55
CA PRO A 165 16.47 6.95 11.63
C PRO A 165 15.26 7.82 11.99
N LEU A 166 14.31 7.24 12.73
CA LEU A 166 13.15 7.97 13.26
C LEU A 166 13.44 8.77 14.53
N VAL A 167 14.72 8.94 14.82
CA VAL A 167 15.23 9.96 15.71
C VAL A 167 16.28 10.66 14.89
N VAL A 168 15.91 11.71 14.16
CA VAL A 168 16.96 12.68 13.83
C VAL A 168 17.40 13.23 15.18
N SER A 169 18.59 12.76 15.58
CA SER A 169 19.26 13.13 16.81
C SER A 169 19.21 14.65 16.95
N HIS A 170 18.92 15.13 18.16
CA HIS A 170 19.01 16.55 18.54
C HIS A 170 20.33 17.21 18.07
N ASN A 171 21.33 16.40 17.73
CA ASN A 171 22.62 16.82 17.17
C ASN A 171 22.55 17.53 15.81
N GLN A 172 21.58 17.22 14.92
CA GLN A 172 21.54 17.83 13.58
C GLN A 172 20.72 19.12 13.52
N PHE A 173 19.63 19.22 14.29
CA PHE A 173 18.72 20.36 14.24
C PHE A 173 18.80 21.29 15.47
N GLY A 174 19.54 20.89 16.51
CA GLY A 174 19.73 21.66 17.72
C GLY A 174 18.55 21.60 18.71
N PRO A 175 18.65 22.28 19.85
CA PRO A 175 17.64 22.21 20.92
C PRO A 175 16.35 23.01 20.65
N PHE A 176 16.30 23.77 19.54
CA PHE A 176 15.16 24.65 19.20
C PHE A 176 14.36 24.17 17.97
N SER A 177 14.69 23.00 17.42
CA SER A 177 13.99 22.47 16.26
C SER A 177 12.60 21.95 16.59
N SER A 178 11.67 22.19 15.66
CA SER A 178 10.30 21.70 15.80
C SER A 178 10.26 20.17 15.74
N ARG A 179 9.38 19.56 16.55
CA ARG A 179 9.21 18.10 16.66
C ARG A 179 8.96 17.38 15.33
N GLU A 180 8.30 18.03 14.37
CA GLU A 180 8.11 17.51 12.99
C GLU A 180 9.43 17.26 12.25
N MET A 181 10.50 17.97 12.61
CA MET A 181 11.83 17.74 12.03
C MET A 181 12.49 16.45 12.55
N HIS A 182 12.02 15.88 13.65
CA HIS A 182 12.64 14.72 14.29
C HIS A 182 12.09 13.36 13.81
N LEU A 183 10.94 13.34 13.12
CA LEU A 183 10.24 12.13 12.66
C LEU A 183 10.33 12.00 11.14
N ARG A 184 11.52 11.71 10.62
CA ARG A 184 11.76 11.52 9.19
C ARG A 184 12.35 10.15 8.89
N VAL A 185 12.26 9.75 7.64
CA VAL A 185 12.85 8.53 7.10
C VAL A 185 13.84 8.94 6.03
N LEU A 186 14.94 8.20 5.96
CA LEU A 186 15.97 8.41 4.95
C LEU A 186 15.45 7.95 3.58
N ASP A 187 15.52 8.81 2.57
CA ASP A 187 15.17 8.50 1.17
C ASP A 187 16.44 8.52 0.32
N GLU A 188 17.31 7.55 0.57
CA GLU A 188 18.60 7.42 -0.12
C GLU A 188 18.78 5.97 -0.57
N GLU A 189 18.73 5.75 -1.89
CA GLU A 189 18.75 4.41 -2.51
C GLU A 189 20.14 3.76 -2.45
N ASP A 190 21.22 4.55 -2.45
CA ASP A 190 22.60 4.05 -2.55
C ASP A 190 23.35 4.00 -1.21
N ILE A 191 22.70 4.39 -0.11
CA ILE A 191 23.36 4.51 1.19
C ILE A 191 23.18 3.25 2.04
N ASP A 192 24.31 2.74 2.54
CA ASP A 192 24.37 1.63 3.48
C ASP A 192 24.56 2.11 4.94
N LEU A 193 24.17 1.29 5.91
CA LEU A 193 24.19 1.64 7.35
C LEU A 193 25.56 2.15 7.86
N PRO A 194 26.71 1.59 7.45
CA PRO A 194 28.01 2.09 7.90
C PRO A 194 28.28 3.53 7.43
N GLN A 195 27.77 3.92 6.27
CA GLN A 195 28.00 5.23 5.67
C GLN A 195 27.25 6.34 6.43
N LEU A 196 26.20 6.01 7.19
CA LEU A 196 25.47 6.94 8.05
C LEU A 196 26.31 7.48 9.22
N THR A 197 27.45 6.85 9.52
CA THR A 197 28.36 7.26 10.60
C THR A 197 29.51 8.17 10.12
N GLY A 198 29.62 8.38 8.81
CA GLY A 198 30.66 9.22 8.18
C GLY A 198 30.41 10.73 8.29
N GLU A 199 31.35 11.51 7.75
CA GLU A 199 31.28 12.97 7.60
C GLU A 199 29.93 13.47 7.04
N PRO A 200 29.53 14.74 7.26
CA PRO A 200 28.19 15.21 6.96
C PRO A 200 27.84 15.07 5.46
N GLN A 201 27.13 13.99 5.14
CA GLN A 201 26.48 13.81 3.86
C GLN A 201 25.18 14.62 3.85
N HIS A 202 24.89 15.27 2.72
CA HIS A 202 23.58 15.87 2.48
C HIS A 202 22.57 14.75 2.25
N LEU A 203 22.01 14.21 3.34
CA LEU A 203 21.02 13.15 3.31
C LEU A 203 19.61 13.71 3.07
N THR A 204 18.85 13.06 2.20
CA THR A 204 17.44 13.38 1.95
C THR A 204 16.55 12.71 2.97
N TRP A 205 15.75 13.52 3.67
CA TRP A 205 14.85 13.07 4.72
C TRP A 205 13.41 13.39 4.36
N LEU A 206 12.54 12.37 4.43
CA LEU A 206 11.15 12.48 4.06
C LEU A 206 10.22 12.17 5.25
N ASP A 207 9.08 12.86 5.31
CA ASP A 207 8.02 12.52 6.26
C ASP A 207 7.27 11.26 5.78
N PRO A 208 7.12 10.22 6.63
CA PRO A 208 6.33 9.02 6.31
C PRO A 208 4.96 9.26 5.68
N LEU A 209 4.22 10.28 6.13
CA LEU A 209 2.88 10.58 5.64
C LEU A 209 2.90 11.19 4.23
N LEU A 210 4.01 11.81 3.79
CA LEU A 210 4.14 12.27 2.41
C LEU A 210 4.13 11.12 1.40
N LEU A 211 4.60 9.92 1.79
CA LEU A 211 4.44 8.72 0.97
C LEU A 211 2.96 8.39 0.80
N HIS A 212 2.17 8.50 1.88
CA HIS A 212 0.75 8.24 1.85
C HIS A 212 -0.01 9.23 0.97
N ASP A 213 0.20 10.53 1.16
CA ASP A 213 -0.45 11.57 0.36
C ASP A 213 -0.19 11.38 -1.13
N ARG A 214 1.03 10.97 -1.49
CA ARG A 214 1.43 10.70 -2.88
C ARG A 214 0.86 9.39 -3.42
N TRP A 215 0.85 8.32 -2.63
CA TRP A 215 0.50 6.98 -3.10
C TRP A 215 -1.00 6.68 -3.03
N LYS A 216 -1.73 7.21 -2.04
CA LYS A 216 -3.16 6.94 -1.84
C LYS A 216 -3.98 7.12 -3.12
N PRO A 217 -3.88 8.23 -3.87
CA PRO A 217 -4.66 8.40 -5.09
C PRO A 217 -4.34 7.35 -6.17
N ARG A 218 -3.07 6.93 -6.25
CA ARG A 218 -2.62 5.91 -7.22
C ARG A 218 -3.06 4.50 -6.81
N LEU A 219 -3.05 4.19 -5.51
CA LEU A 219 -3.57 2.92 -4.97
C LEU A 219 -5.09 2.82 -5.15
N LEU A 220 -5.82 3.90 -4.90
CA LEU A 220 -7.26 3.95 -5.17
C LEU A 220 -7.54 3.79 -6.67
N SER A 221 -6.78 4.46 -7.54
CA SER A 221 -6.92 4.28 -9.00
C SER A 221 -6.62 2.84 -9.43
N LEU A 222 -5.65 2.17 -8.80
CA LEU A 222 -5.39 0.75 -9.01
C LEU A 222 -6.60 -0.10 -8.61
N CYS A 223 -7.15 0.14 -7.42
CA CYS A 223 -8.33 -0.58 -6.94
C CYS A 223 -9.54 -0.37 -7.85
N GLU A 224 -9.79 0.85 -8.34
CA GLU A 224 -10.85 1.15 -9.31
C GLU A 224 -10.70 0.35 -10.60
N LYS A 225 -9.49 0.30 -11.17
CA LYS A 225 -9.20 -0.46 -12.39
C LYS A 225 -9.43 -1.96 -12.18
N LEU A 226 -9.00 -2.49 -11.04
CA LEU A 226 -9.18 -3.91 -10.71
C LEU A 226 -10.64 -4.25 -10.44
N CYS A 227 -11.39 -3.39 -9.75
CA CYS A 227 -12.82 -3.60 -9.54
C CYS A 227 -13.55 -3.69 -10.88
N HIS A 228 -13.20 -2.84 -11.85
CA HIS A 228 -13.75 -2.90 -13.20
C HIS A 228 -13.38 -4.20 -13.93
N ASP A 229 -12.14 -4.69 -13.77
CA ASP A 229 -11.71 -5.96 -14.37
C ASP A 229 -12.41 -7.16 -13.73
N ILE A 230 -12.63 -7.14 -12.42
CA ILE A 230 -13.40 -8.17 -11.72
C ILE A 230 -14.86 -8.14 -12.15
N GLU A 231 -15.45 -6.96 -12.29
CA GLU A 231 -16.82 -6.77 -12.77
C GLU A 231 -17.01 -7.35 -14.18
N ALA A 232 -16.05 -7.12 -15.08
CA ALA A 232 -16.10 -7.64 -16.44
C ALA A 232 -15.90 -9.17 -16.52
N PHE A 233 -15.30 -9.77 -15.48
CA PHE A 233 -15.04 -11.19 -15.36
C PHE A 233 -16.19 -11.98 -14.70
N SER A 234 -16.96 -11.33 -13.82
CA SER A 234 -18.03 -11.93 -13.01
C SER A 234 -19.38 -11.97 -13.70
#